data_AF-A0A8T0GNX9-F1
#
_entry.id   AF-A0A8T0GNX9-F1
#
_cell.length_a   1.000
_cell.length_b   1.000
_cell.length_c   1.000
_cell.angle_alpha   90.00
_cell.angle_beta   90.00
_cell.angle_gamma   90.00
#
_symmetry.space_group_name_H-M   'P 1'
#
loop_
_entity.id
_entity.type
_entity.pdbx_description
1 polymer ?
#
loop_
_entity_poly.entity_id
_entity_poly.type
_entity_poly.pdbx_seq_one_letter_code
_entity_poly.pdbx_strand_id
1 'polypeptide(L)'
;MDNRPNTKFSGKRKRLQCERMSIQSRADELLRQGRVIMEELEKLEESFRQYCCSFKWLKGVTVFMARPIHSTNPDSQDIATLTLSRLQLEAKLLGAEVVEEIGYTTTHVLTYRRANQVFDTKNVLRSLGGRDVQEIITLSPFWHPSGRAVKVVYHDWLEDTLAAGKVLPVEPYLAVKYEGCGL
;
A
#
# COMPACT_ATOMS: atom_id res chain seq x y z
N MET A 1 18.92 -68.55 -48.46
CA MET A 1 18.54 -67.14 -48.21
C MET A 1 18.46 -66.97 -46.70
N ASP A 2 19.53 -66.48 -46.09
CA ASP A 2 19.66 -66.36 -44.64
C ASP A 2 18.93 -65.11 -44.12
N ASN A 3 17.73 -65.31 -43.59
CA ASN A 3 16.98 -64.29 -42.86
C ASN A 3 17.56 -64.13 -41.45
N ARG A 4 18.61 -63.32 -41.30
CA ARG A 4 19.01 -62.84 -39.97
C ARG A 4 17.92 -61.91 -39.42
N PRO A 5 17.34 -62.19 -38.24
CA PRO A 5 16.36 -61.31 -37.63
C PRO A 5 17.01 -59.96 -37.29
N ASN A 6 16.31 -58.90 -37.67
CA ASN A 6 16.75 -57.51 -37.62
C ASN A 6 16.83 -57.01 -36.16
N THR A 7 17.92 -57.31 -35.46
CA THR A 7 18.21 -56.93 -34.07
C THR A 7 18.29 -55.41 -33.84
N LYS A 8 18.32 -54.60 -34.90
CA LYS A 8 18.42 -53.13 -34.84
C LYS A 8 17.18 -52.44 -34.25
N PHE A 9 16.01 -53.06 -34.25
CA PHE A 9 14.77 -52.45 -33.73
C PHE A 9 14.59 -52.59 -32.20
N SER A 10 15.23 -53.57 -31.58
CA SER A 10 15.14 -53.81 -30.12
C SER A 10 15.87 -52.74 -29.31
N GLY A 11 17.06 -52.31 -29.77
CA GLY A 11 17.86 -51.28 -29.09
C GLY A 11 17.23 -49.89 -29.11
N LYS A 12 16.62 -49.48 -30.24
CA LYS A 12 15.94 -48.18 -30.36
C LYS A 12 14.74 -48.07 -29.41
N ARG A 13 13.95 -49.14 -29.27
CA ARG A 13 12.76 -49.15 -28.41
C ARG A 13 13.12 -49.08 -26.92
N LYS A 14 14.16 -49.81 -26.50
CA LYS A 14 14.70 -49.73 -25.12
C LYS A 14 15.29 -48.35 -24.80
N ARG A 15 15.98 -47.72 -25.76
CA ARG A 15 16.55 -46.37 -25.58
C ARG A 15 15.47 -45.29 -25.41
N LEU A 16 14.44 -45.32 -26.25
CA LEU A 16 13.28 -44.41 -26.14
C LEU A 16 12.50 -44.61 -24.84
N GLN A 17 12.39 -45.84 -24.36
CA GLN A 17 11.75 -46.14 -23.08
C GLN A 17 12.57 -45.62 -21.89
N CYS A 18 13.90 -45.73 -21.95
CA CYS A 18 14.80 -45.17 -20.93
C CYS A 18 14.78 -43.64 -20.91
N GLU A 19 14.79 -42.98 -22.07
CA GLU A 19 14.67 -41.53 -22.20
C GLU A 19 13.31 -41.03 -21.66
N ARG A 20 12.22 -41.74 -21.96
CA ARG A 20 10.89 -41.40 -21.45
C ARG A 20 10.81 -41.51 -19.93
N MET A 21 11.38 -42.56 -19.32
CA MET A 21 11.43 -42.67 -17.85
C MET A 21 12.30 -41.59 -17.21
N SER A 22 13.41 -41.22 -17.84
CA SER A 22 14.28 -40.13 -17.37
C SER A 22 13.60 -38.77 -17.42
N ILE A 23 12.85 -38.48 -18.48
CA ILE A 23 12.06 -37.25 -18.62
C ILE A 23 10.94 -37.23 -17.56
N GLN A 24 10.23 -38.35 -17.38
CA GLN A 24 9.16 -38.46 -16.41
C GLN A 24 9.67 -38.22 -14.98
N SER A 25 10.77 -38.88 -14.59
CA SER A 25 11.39 -38.70 -13.27
C SER A 25 11.85 -37.26 -13.02
N ARG A 26 12.37 -36.59 -14.06
CA ARG A 26 12.78 -35.18 -13.95
C ARG A 26 11.59 -34.23 -13.84
N ALA A 27 10.48 -34.52 -14.54
CA ALA A 27 9.24 -33.76 -14.40
C ALA A 27 8.63 -33.92 -12.99
N ASP A 28 8.64 -35.13 -12.44
CA ASP A 28 8.13 -35.41 -11.10
C ASP A 28 8.94 -34.68 -10.02
N GLU A 29 10.27 -34.62 -10.17
CA GLU A 29 11.14 -33.87 -9.25
C GLU A 29 10.90 -32.35 -9.32
N LEU A 30 10.72 -31.79 -10.53
CA LEU A 30 10.39 -30.38 -10.69
C LEU A 30 9.02 -30.03 -10.08
N LEU A 31 8.02 -30.89 -10.23
CA LEU A 31 6.71 -30.70 -9.60
C LEU A 31 6.80 -30.79 -8.07
N ARG A 32 7.65 -31.67 -7.54
CA ARG A 32 7.92 -31.78 -6.10
C ARG A 32 8.57 -30.50 -5.57
N GLN A 33 9.58 -29.98 -6.27
CA GLN A 33 10.25 -28.72 -5.92
C GLN A 33 9.28 -27.54 -5.99
N GLY A 34 8.44 -27.49 -7.03
CA GLY A 34 7.39 -26.47 -7.15
C GLY A 34 6.42 -26.46 -5.96
N ARG A 35 5.99 -27.64 -5.50
CA ARG A 35 5.14 -27.74 -4.29
C ARG A 35 5.81 -27.20 -3.03
N VAL A 36 7.09 -27.55 -2.81
CA VAL A 36 7.85 -27.05 -1.65
C VAL A 36 7.97 -25.53 -1.69
N ILE A 37 8.25 -24.94 -2.85
CA ILE A 37 8.33 -23.48 -3.01
C ILE A 37 6.99 -22.82 -2.68
N MET A 38 5.87 -23.39 -3.16
CA MET A 38 4.54 -22.86 -2.87
C MET A 38 4.19 -22.94 -1.38
N GLU A 39 4.49 -24.06 -0.71
CA GLU A 39 4.27 -24.20 0.73
C GLU A 39 5.10 -23.20 1.55
N GLU A 40 6.36 -22.95 1.17
CA GLU A 40 7.19 -21.95 1.84
C GLU A 40 6.71 -20.51 1.58
N LEU A 41 6.18 -20.21 0.40
CA LEU A 41 5.53 -18.93 0.11
C LEU A 41 4.27 -18.72 0.94
N GLU A 42 3.43 -19.74 1.08
CA GLU A 42 2.24 -19.68 1.94
C GLU A 42 2.61 -19.45 3.41
N LYS A 43 3.63 -20.15 3.94
CA LYS A 43 4.12 -19.92 5.31
C LYS A 43 4.70 -18.52 5.49
N LEU A 44 5.40 -17.99 4.48
CA LEU A 44 5.94 -16.64 4.52
C LEU A 44 4.81 -15.60 4.52
N GLU A 45 3.78 -15.80 3.69
CA GLU A 45 2.60 -14.94 3.66
C GLU A 45 1.84 -14.99 4.99
N GLU A 46 1.64 -16.16 5.57
CA GLU A 46 0.99 -16.34 6.87
C GLU A 46 1.80 -15.65 7.98
N SER A 47 3.12 -15.83 8.00
CA SER A 47 4.02 -15.18 8.97
C SER A 47 4.00 -13.65 8.81
N PHE A 48 3.99 -13.17 7.56
CA PHE A 48 3.91 -11.75 7.24
C PHE A 48 2.56 -11.17 7.66
N ARG A 49 1.45 -11.87 7.39
CA ARG A 49 0.12 -11.50 7.89
C ARG A 49 0.11 -11.47 9.41
N GLN A 50 0.65 -12.47 10.08
CA GLN A 50 0.66 -12.52 11.54
C GLN A 50 1.50 -11.38 12.13
N TYR A 51 2.64 -11.06 11.53
CA TYR A 51 3.49 -9.94 11.94
C TYR A 51 2.85 -8.57 11.67
N CYS A 52 2.29 -8.36 10.47
CA CYS A 52 1.63 -7.11 10.10
C CYS A 52 0.27 -6.91 10.79
N CYS A 53 -0.50 -7.97 11.04
CA CYS A 53 -1.81 -7.90 11.69
C CYS A 53 -1.74 -7.79 13.22
N SER A 54 -0.63 -8.19 13.84
CA SER A 54 -0.42 -8.03 15.30
C SER A 54 -0.30 -6.56 15.70
N PHE A 55 -0.07 -5.67 14.73
CA PHE A 55 0.29 -4.29 14.96
C PHE A 55 -0.55 -3.33 14.11
N LYS A 56 -1.81 -3.17 14.53
CA LYS A 56 -2.70 -2.12 13.98
C LYS A 56 -2.32 -0.75 14.54
N TRP A 57 -1.12 -0.28 14.25
CA TRP A 57 -0.59 0.97 14.81
C TRP A 57 -1.44 2.19 14.43
N LEU A 58 -2.18 2.13 13.32
CA LEU A 58 -3.10 3.19 12.89
C LEU A 58 -4.55 2.97 13.36
N LYS A 59 -4.80 2.06 14.32
CA LYS A 59 -6.15 1.88 14.87
C LYS A 59 -6.66 3.19 15.49
N GLY A 60 -7.85 3.60 15.08
CA GLY A 60 -8.47 4.86 15.51
C GLY A 60 -8.02 6.09 14.72
N VAL A 61 -7.18 5.90 13.70
CA VAL A 61 -6.88 6.91 12.69
C VAL A 61 -7.90 6.78 11.56
N THR A 62 -8.70 7.81 11.35
CA THR A 62 -9.56 7.95 10.17
C THR A 62 -8.94 8.99 9.23
N VAL A 63 -8.59 8.57 8.01
CA VAL A 63 -7.83 9.35 7.02
C VAL A 63 -8.69 9.64 5.80
N PHE A 64 -8.71 10.89 5.38
CA PHE A 64 -9.18 11.29 4.05
C PHE A 64 -7.98 11.55 3.13
N MET A 65 -8.01 10.98 1.92
CA MET A 65 -6.96 11.18 0.91
C MET A 65 -7.32 12.36 0.02
N ALA A 66 -6.63 13.49 0.21
CA ALA A 66 -6.86 14.68 -0.59
C ALA A 66 -6.48 14.47 -2.05
N ARG A 67 -7.20 15.11 -2.96
CA ARG A 67 -6.78 15.14 -4.36
C ARG A 67 -5.44 15.87 -4.49
N PRO A 68 -4.54 15.41 -5.37
CA PRO A 68 -3.29 16.09 -5.72
C PRO A 68 -3.50 17.58 -6.05
N ILE A 69 -2.77 18.47 -5.38
CA ILE A 69 -2.86 19.95 -5.54
C ILE A 69 -1.87 20.45 -6.61
N HIS A 70 -1.45 19.60 -7.55
CA HIS A 70 -0.20 19.83 -8.29
C HIS A 70 -0.39 20.56 -9.62
N SER A 71 0.77 21.00 -10.11
CA SER A 71 1.10 21.45 -11.46
C SER A 71 0.13 20.99 -12.55
N THR A 72 -0.06 21.84 -13.55
CA THR A 72 -0.74 21.50 -14.82
C THR A 72 -0.06 20.36 -15.59
N ASN A 73 1.11 19.88 -15.14
CA ASN A 73 1.80 18.73 -15.71
C ASN A 73 1.09 17.39 -15.32
N PRO A 74 0.55 16.63 -16.28
CA PRO A 74 -0.14 15.35 -16.04
C PRO A 74 0.70 14.31 -15.29
N ASP A 75 1.97 14.11 -15.67
CA ASP A 75 2.86 13.11 -15.05
C ASP A 75 3.01 13.36 -13.53
N SER A 76 2.95 14.63 -13.14
CA SER A 76 3.04 15.05 -11.75
C SER A 76 1.80 14.64 -10.95
N GLN A 77 0.64 14.69 -11.59
CA GLN A 77 -0.64 14.32 -11.00
C GLN A 77 -0.75 12.79 -10.90
N ASP A 78 -0.26 12.07 -11.91
CA ASP A 78 -0.24 10.61 -11.93
C ASP A 78 0.63 10.05 -10.81
N ILE A 79 1.86 10.58 -10.64
CA ILE A 79 2.75 10.18 -9.55
C ILE A 79 2.09 10.40 -8.18
N ALA A 80 1.47 11.57 -7.97
CA ALA A 80 0.82 11.87 -6.71
C ALA A 80 -0.40 10.98 -6.44
N THR A 81 -1.21 10.73 -7.47
CA THR A 81 -2.38 9.84 -7.39
C THR A 81 -1.95 8.42 -7.03
N LEU A 82 -0.92 7.89 -7.70
CA LEU A 82 -0.37 6.56 -7.42
C LEU A 82 0.20 6.48 -6.00
N THR A 83 0.92 7.52 -5.57
CA THR A 83 1.50 7.58 -4.23
C THR A 83 0.43 7.54 -3.15
N LEU A 84 -0.61 8.39 -3.26
CA LEU A 84 -1.72 8.42 -2.32
C LEU A 84 -2.53 7.12 -2.35
N SER A 85 -2.72 6.51 -3.53
CA SER A 85 -3.43 5.24 -3.66
C SER A 85 -2.68 4.09 -2.99
N ARG A 86 -1.35 4.03 -3.14
CA ARG A 86 -0.48 3.09 -2.43
C ARG A 86 -0.60 3.28 -0.92
N LEU A 87 -0.44 4.52 -0.45
CA LEU A 87 -0.50 4.86 0.97
C LEU A 87 -1.88 4.57 1.58
N GLN A 88 -2.95 4.73 0.82
CA GLN A 88 -4.29 4.32 1.23
C GLN A 88 -4.38 2.82 1.52
N LEU A 89 -3.80 1.97 0.67
CA LEU A 89 -3.78 0.52 0.89
C LEU A 89 -2.93 0.16 2.11
N GLU A 90 -1.75 0.78 2.24
CA GLU A 90 -0.84 0.57 3.38
C GLU A 90 -1.48 1.02 4.70
N ALA A 91 -2.18 2.16 4.72
CA ALA A 91 -2.89 2.64 5.91
C ALA A 91 -4.03 1.69 6.32
N LYS A 92 -4.84 1.22 5.35
CA LYS A 92 -5.90 0.23 5.60
C LYS A 92 -5.34 -1.07 6.18
N LEU A 93 -4.23 -1.56 5.63
CA LEU A 93 -3.55 -2.76 6.13
C LEU A 93 -3.17 -2.64 7.60
N LEU A 94 -2.75 -1.45 8.04
CA LEU A 94 -2.37 -1.16 9.43
C LEU A 94 -3.53 -0.69 10.33
N GLY A 95 -4.77 -0.82 9.86
CA GLY A 95 -5.97 -0.59 10.66
C GLY A 95 -6.46 0.85 10.71
N ALA A 96 -5.98 1.73 9.83
CA ALA A 96 -6.63 3.01 9.61
C ALA A 96 -7.97 2.81 8.88
N GLU A 97 -8.95 3.66 9.19
CA GLU A 97 -10.14 3.82 8.38
C GLU A 97 -9.86 4.87 7.30
N VAL A 98 -10.18 4.57 6.04
CA VAL A 98 -10.04 5.56 4.96
C VAL A 98 -11.42 5.94 4.47
N VAL A 99 -11.72 7.23 4.53
CA VAL A 99 -13.03 7.80 4.17
C VAL A 99 -12.96 8.51 2.82
N GLU A 100 -14.08 8.47 2.10
CA GLU A 100 -14.22 9.11 0.79
C GLU A 100 -14.59 10.60 0.88
N GLU A 101 -15.08 11.03 2.04
CA GLU A 101 -15.49 12.41 2.32
C GLU A 101 -14.99 12.84 3.70
N ILE A 102 -14.66 14.12 3.84
CA ILE A 102 -14.26 14.70 5.13
C ILE A 102 -15.52 14.87 5.98
N GLY A 103 -15.54 14.23 7.13
CA GLY A 103 -16.68 14.28 8.06
C GLY A 103 -16.25 14.32 9.52
N TYR A 104 -17.22 14.19 10.42
CA TYR A 104 -17.01 14.36 11.86
C TYR A 104 -16.11 13.30 12.52
N THR A 105 -15.88 12.18 11.85
CA THR A 105 -14.97 11.12 12.29
C THR A 105 -13.57 11.26 11.71
N THR A 106 -13.36 12.16 10.75
CA THR A 106 -12.07 12.34 10.10
C THR A 106 -11.06 12.90 11.10
N THR A 107 -9.92 12.22 11.24
CA THR A 107 -8.85 12.64 12.15
C THR A 107 -7.67 13.25 11.40
N HIS A 108 -7.42 12.77 10.18
CA HIS A 108 -6.30 13.20 9.35
C HIS A 108 -6.78 13.42 7.91
N VAL A 109 -6.24 14.45 7.28
CA VAL A 109 -6.36 14.72 5.85
C VAL A 109 -4.95 14.63 5.28
N LEU A 110 -4.71 13.66 4.40
CA LEU A 110 -3.41 13.43 3.79
C LEU A 110 -3.35 14.15 2.44
N THR A 111 -2.35 15.00 2.23
CA THR A 111 -2.11 15.67 0.95
C THR A 111 -0.71 15.37 0.42
N TYR A 112 -0.58 15.22 -0.89
CA TYR A 112 0.73 15.00 -1.50
C TYR A 112 1.50 16.32 -1.60
N ARG A 113 2.82 16.25 -1.43
CA ARG A 113 3.74 17.31 -1.84
C ARG A 113 4.94 16.74 -2.56
N ARG A 114 5.54 17.53 -3.45
CA ARG A 114 6.88 17.21 -3.93
C ARG A 114 7.92 17.59 -2.88
N ALA A 115 9.07 16.93 -2.94
CA ALA A 115 10.25 17.35 -2.18
C ALA A 115 10.52 18.84 -2.40
N ASN A 116 10.72 19.58 -1.31
CA ASN A 116 10.97 21.03 -1.29
C ASN A 116 9.80 21.93 -1.73
N GLN A 117 8.61 21.38 -2.00
CA GLN A 117 7.43 22.18 -2.29
C GLN A 117 6.72 22.58 -0.99
N VAL A 118 6.63 23.89 -0.74
CA VAL A 118 5.83 24.45 0.35
C VAL A 118 4.53 24.97 -0.23
N PHE A 119 3.41 24.45 0.24
CA PHE A 119 2.09 24.99 -0.09
C PHE A 119 1.66 26.01 0.95
N ASP A 120 1.05 27.10 0.50
CA ASP A 120 0.27 27.98 1.37
C ASP A 120 -0.93 27.19 1.91
N THR A 121 -1.13 27.25 3.23
CA THR A 121 -2.29 26.73 3.94
C THR A 121 -3.60 27.08 3.23
N LYS A 122 -3.75 28.31 2.72
CA LYS A 122 -4.96 28.72 2.01
C LYS A 122 -5.20 27.92 0.72
N ASN A 123 -4.14 27.57 0.01
CA ASN A 123 -4.24 26.79 -1.22
C ASN A 123 -4.61 25.34 -0.91
N VAL A 124 -4.04 24.76 0.16
CA VAL A 124 -4.40 23.42 0.62
C VAL A 124 -5.88 23.35 1.02
N LEU A 125 -6.34 24.28 1.85
CA LEU A 125 -7.74 24.32 2.27
C LEU A 125 -8.70 24.56 1.09
N ARG A 126 -8.31 25.35 0.08
CA ARG A 126 -9.13 25.56 -1.11
C ARG A 126 -9.24 24.30 -1.98
N SER A 127 -8.20 23.48 -2.06
CA SER A 127 -8.24 22.25 -2.85
C SER A 127 -9.01 21.10 -2.19
N LEU A 128 -9.19 21.16 -0.87
CA LEU A 128 -9.94 20.14 -0.13
C LEU A 128 -11.45 20.24 -0.32
N GLY A 129 -11.96 21.39 -0.79
CA GLY A 129 -13.37 21.56 -1.12
C GLY A 129 -13.87 22.99 -0.92
N GLY A 130 -15.19 23.11 -0.88
CA GLY A 130 -15.90 24.37 -0.62
C GLY A 130 -15.79 24.83 0.84
N ARG A 131 -16.51 25.90 1.18
CA ARG A 131 -16.49 26.52 2.51
C ARG A 131 -16.77 25.53 3.65
N ASP A 132 -17.66 24.57 3.42
CA ASP A 132 -18.08 23.58 4.41
C ASP A 132 -16.93 22.67 4.88
N VAL A 133 -16.03 22.26 3.96
CA VAL A 133 -14.85 21.44 4.32
C VAL A 133 -13.86 22.26 5.15
N GLN A 134 -13.69 23.54 4.82
CA GLN A 134 -12.83 24.43 5.59
C GLN A 134 -13.37 24.67 6.98
N GLU A 135 -14.70 24.81 7.11
CA GLU A 135 -15.38 24.96 8.38
C GLU A 135 -15.26 23.69 9.24
N ILE A 136 -15.43 22.50 8.66
CA ILE A 136 -15.18 21.22 9.35
C ILE A 136 -13.74 21.19 9.88
N ILE A 137 -12.75 21.45 9.04
CA ILE A 137 -11.34 21.41 9.45
C ILE A 137 -11.05 22.46 10.54
N THR A 138 -11.53 23.69 10.36
CA THR A 138 -11.24 24.81 11.29
C THR A 138 -11.96 24.68 12.62
N LEU A 139 -13.23 24.23 12.61
CA LEU A 139 -14.05 24.09 13.81
C LEU A 139 -13.89 22.74 14.50
N SER A 140 -13.16 21.80 13.90
CA SER A 140 -12.95 20.45 14.46
C SER A 140 -12.50 20.41 15.93
N PRO A 141 -11.69 21.33 16.48
CA PRO A 141 -11.37 21.31 17.90
C PRO A 141 -12.60 21.42 18.82
N PHE A 142 -13.69 22.04 18.34
CA PHE A 142 -14.86 22.40 19.16
C PHE A 142 -15.98 21.35 19.12
N TRP A 143 -16.07 20.54 18.06
CA TRP A 143 -17.16 19.58 17.89
C TRP A 143 -16.71 18.12 17.81
N HIS A 144 -15.41 17.84 17.59
CA HIS A 144 -14.97 16.46 17.46
C HIS A 144 -15.20 15.71 18.79
N PRO A 145 -15.73 14.48 18.80
CA PRO A 145 -16.07 13.76 20.03
C PRO A 145 -14.90 13.59 21.01
N SER A 146 -13.67 13.63 20.50
CA SER A 146 -12.44 13.57 21.29
C SER A 146 -11.82 14.94 21.62
N GLY A 147 -12.45 16.05 21.21
CA GLY A 147 -11.93 17.42 21.34
C GLY A 147 -10.66 17.70 20.54
N ARG A 148 -10.40 16.91 19.49
CA ARG A 148 -9.16 17.00 18.70
C ARG A 148 -9.43 17.61 17.33
N ALA A 149 -8.52 18.50 16.93
CA ALA A 149 -8.52 19.08 15.59
C ALA A 149 -8.24 18.00 14.52
N VAL A 150 -8.89 18.12 13.36
CA VAL A 150 -8.52 17.43 12.13
C VAL A 150 -7.12 17.87 11.74
N LYS A 151 -6.23 16.92 11.48
CA LYS A 151 -4.82 17.19 11.14
C LYS A 151 -4.64 17.13 9.63
N VAL A 152 -4.39 18.27 8.99
CA VAL A 152 -4.01 18.29 7.56
C VAL A 152 -2.49 18.15 7.46
N VAL A 153 -2.03 17.03 6.94
CA VAL A 153 -0.61 16.64 6.90
C VAL A 153 -0.17 16.25 5.49
N TYR A 154 1.12 16.36 5.23
CA TYR A 154 1.74 15.84 4.02
C TYR A 154 1.88 14.31 4.05
N HIS A 155 1.90 13.69 2.87
CA HIS A 155 2.01 12.24 2.70
C HIS A 155 3.24 11.63 3.37
N ASP A 156 4.33 12.41 3.46
CA ASP A 156 5.60 12.05 4.11
C ASP A 156 5.39 11.55 5.55
N TRP A 157 4.39 12.09 6.28
CA TRP A 157 4.08 11.62 7.65
C TRP A 157 3.71 10.15 7.68
N LEU A 158 2.90 9.72 6.72
CA LEU A 158 2.45 8.35 6.64
C LEU A 158 3.60 7.46 6.17
N GLU A 159 4.38 7.90 5.17
CA GLU A 159 5.58 7.18 4.74
C GLU A 159 6.56 6.93 5.90
N ASP A 160 6.85 7.96 6.70
CA ASP A 160 7.76 7.85 7.83
C ASP A 160 7.15 7.05 8.99
N THR A 161 5.84 7.16 9.22
CA THR A 161 5.10 6.34 10.20
C THR A 161 5.15 4.85 9.85
N LEU A 162 5.01 4.54 8.56
CA LEU A 162 5.11 3.18 8.02
C LEU A 162 6.54 2.65 8.18
N ALA A 163 7.54 3.44 7.78
CA ALA A 163 8.94 3.06 7.88
C ALA A 163 9.41 2.87 9.33
N ALA A 164 8.95 3.73 10.25
CA ALA A 164 9.29 3.66 11.67
C ALA A 164 8.57 2.55 12.43
N GLY A 165 7.52 1.96 11.84
CA GLY A 165 6.67 0.97 12.48
C GLY A 165 5.96 1.48 13.73
N LYS A 166 5.64 2.78 13.78
CA LYS A 166 4.91 3.42 14.89
C LYS A 166 4.34 4.77 14.44
N VAL A 167 3.24 5.20 15.05
CA VAL A 167 2.65 6.51 14.79
C VAL A 167 3.62 7.61 15.22
N LEU A 168 4.05 8.42 14.26
CA LEU A 168 4.92 9.56 14.52
C LEU A 168 4.11 10.83 14.86
N PRO A 169 4.70 11.78 15.60
CA PRO A 169 4.13 13.11 15.77
C PRO A 169 3.87 13.77 14.41
N VAL A 170 2.74 14.47 14.28
CA VAL A 170 2.29 15.07 13.01
C VAL A 170 2.86 16.46 12.79
N GLU A 171 3.32 17.12 13.85
CA GLU A 171 3.71 18.54 13.89
C GLU A 171 4.75 18.91 12.82
N PRO A 172 5.78 18.09 12.54
CA PRO A 172 6.75 18.36 11.47
C PRO A 172 6.15 18.29 10.06
N TYR A 173 4.98 17.66 9.92
CA TYR A 173 4.37 17.31 8.64
C TYR A 173 3.07 18.08 8.36
N LEU A 174 2.68 19.00 9.25
CA LEU A 174 1.47 19.79 9.08
C LEU A 174 1.54 20.63 7.80
N ALA A 175 0.52 20.47 6.94
CA ALA A 175 0.30 21.31 5.77
C ALA A 175 -0.50 22.58 6.14
N VAL A 176 -1.26 22.52 7.25
CA VAL A 176 -2.03 23.62 7.80
C VAL A 176 -1.59 23.85 9.23
N LYS A 177 -1.06 25.05 9.52
CA LYS A 177 -0.80 25.48 10.88
C LYS A 177 -2.03 26.22 11.39
N TYR A 178 -2.61 25.71 12.47
CA TYR A 178 -3.63 26.44 13.21
C TYR A 178 -2.90 27.47 14.07
N GLU A 179 -2.64 28.65 13.53
CA GLU A 179 -2.33 29.79 14.39
C GLU A 179 -3.58 30.05 15.21
N GLY A 180 -3.41 30.04 16.55
CA GLY A 180 -4.51 30.01 17.50
C GLY A 180 -5.67 30.90 17.04
N CYS A 181 -6.80 30.27 16.76
CA CYS A 181 -8.06 30.98 16.64
C CYS A 181 -8.31 31.62 18.00
N GLY A 182 -7.76 32.83 18.21
CA GLY A 182 -8.27 33.76 19.17
C GLY A 182 -9.70 34.05 18.76
N LEU A 183 -10.63 33.38 19.44
CA LEU A 183 -11.97 33.90 19.61
C LEU A 183 -11.88 35.20 20.41
#